data_AF-A0ABD5E1S8-F1
#
_entry.id   AF-A0ABD5E1S8-F1
#
_cell.length_a   1.000
_cell.length_b   1.000
_cell.length_c   1.000
_cell.angle_alpha   90.00
_cell.angle_beta   90.00
_cell.angle_gamma   90.00
#
_symmetry.space_group_name_H-M   'P 1'
#
loop_
_entity.id
_entity.type
_entity.pdbx_description
1 polymer ?
#
loop_
_entity_poly.entity_id
_entity_poly.type
_entity_poly.pdbx_seq_one_letter_code
_entity_poly.pdbx_strand_id
1 'polypeptide(L)'
;MFWNCKSPNGVWWTEIQNSDGSWNLVDQWGWCLTNFNDTVYVEACSSGRDQTNWYQRWYETNTATGWKLTNRQTGRVLDSNGSEVYTGPDHGDGDAYQRWH
;
A
#
# COMPACT_ATOMS: atom_id res chain seq x y z
N MET A 1 -4.60 9.03 -3.57
CA MET A 1 -5.38 8.57 -4.72
C MET A 1 -4.53 8.69 -5.96
N PHE A 2 -3.77 7.61 -6.17
CA PHE A 2 -2.91 7.39 -7.30
C PHE A 2 -3.69 6.64 -8.36
N TRP A 3 -4.54 7.36 -9.08
CA TRP A 3 -5.38 6.70 -10.06
C TRP A 3 -4.53 6.18 -11.23
N ASN A 4 -4.46 4.85 -11.35
CA ASN A 4 -3.89 4.14 -12.49
C ASN A 4 -2.40 4.45 -12.75
N CYS A 5 -1.57 4.29 -11.71
CA CYS A 5 -0.13 4.50 -11.81
C CYS A 5 0.53 3.40 -12.64
N LYS A 6 0.84 3.72 -13.90
CA LYS A 6 1.73 2.93 -14.75
C LYS A 6 3.17 3.20 -14.33
N SER A 7 3.82 2.20 -13.73
CA SER A 7 5.26 2.28 -13.49
C SER A 7 6.01 2.38 -14.83
N PRO A 8 7.24 2.93 -14.84
CA PRO A 8 8.08 2.97 -16.04
C PRO A 8 8.31 1.58 -16.67
N ASN A 9 8.22 0.52 -15.86
CA ASN A 9 8.39 -0.87 -16.25
C ASN A 9 7.10 -1.54 -16.73
N GLY A 10 6.01 -0.79 -16.91
CA GLY A 10 4.75 -1.29 -17.43
C GLY A 10 3.86 -2.01 -16.43
N VAL A 11 4.27 -2.14 -15.16
CA VAL A 11 3.40 -2.63 -14.08
C VAL A 11 2.39 -1.55 -13.74
N TRP A 12 1.10 -1.87 -13.76
CA TRP A 12 0.02 -1.00 -13.29
C TRP A 12 -0.58 -1.52 -11.99
N TRP A 13 -0.91 -0.59 -11.09
CA TRP A 13 -1.68 -0.85 -9.88
C TRP A 13 -3.07 -0.24 -10.02
N THR A 14 -4.09 -1.04 -9.70
CA THR A 14 -5.48 -0.64 -9.59
C THR A 14 -5.81 -0.42 -8.12
N GLU A 15 -6.26 0.78 -7.76
CA GLU A 15 -6.70 1.10 -6.41
C GLU A 15 -8.22 0.88 -6.28
N ILE A 16 -8.65 0.08 -5.32
CA ILE A 16 -10.06 -0.17 -5.02
C ILE A 16 -10.39 0.43 -3.65
N GLN A 17 -11.21 1.48 -3.62
CA GLN A 17 -11.60 2.12 -2.37
C GLN A 17 -12.61 1.28 -1.60
N ASN A 18 -12.34 1.02 -0.33
CA ASN A 18 -13.27 0.41 0.62
C ASN A 18 -14.15 1.47 1.28
N SER A 19 -15.29 1.05 1.80
CA SER A 19 -16.25 1.90 2.52
C SER A 19 -15.68 2.55 3.79
N ASP A 20 -14.62 1.98 4.36
CA ASP A 20 -13.93 2.49 5.55
C ASP A 20 -12.78 3.46 5.24
N GLY A 21 -12.63 3.87 3.98
CA GLY A 21 -11.59 4.79 3.53
C GLY A 21 -10.22 4.15 3.30
N SER A 22 -10.06 2.85 3.55
CA SER A 22 -8.89 2.10 3.13
C SER A 22 -8.96 1.70 1.66
N TRP A 23 -7.85 1.26 1.10
CA TRP A 23 -7.68 0.90 -0.30
C TRP A 23 -7.07 -0.49 -0.43
N ASN A 24 -7.50 -1.23 -1.43
CA ASN A 24 -6.75 -2.37 -1.94
C ASN A 24 -5.89 -1.91 -3.12
N LEU A 25 -4.61 -2.23 -3.07
CA LEU A 25 -3.65 -1.98 -4.15
C LEU A 25 -3.49 -3.29 -4.90
N VAL A 26 -4.07 -3.37 -6.10
CA VAL A 26 -4.17 -4.60 -6.90
C VAL A 26 -3.25 -4.50 -8.11
N ASP A 27 -2.33 -5.44 -8.26
CA ASP A 27 -1.45 -5.47 -9.42
C ASP A 27 -2.17 -5.91 -10.71
N GLN A 28 -1.43 -5.90 -11.82
CA GLN A 28 -1.95 -6.28 -13.13
C GLN A 28 -2.46 -7.73 -13.25
N TRP A 29 -2.11 -8.60 -12.32
CA TRP A 29 -2.53 -9.99 -12.28
C TRP A 29 -3.68 -10.24 -11.30
N GLY A 30 -4.16 -9.21 -10.61
CA GLY A 30 -5.24 -9.33 -9.63
C GLY A 30 -4.76 -9.70 -8.23
N TRP A 31 -3.48 -9.46 -7.90
CA TRP A 31 -2.92 -9.74 -6.58
C TRP A 31 -2.87 -8.47 -5.75
N CYS A 32 -3.21 -8.59 -4.47
CA CYS A 32 -3.27 -7.48 -3.53
C CYS A 32 -1.94 -7.30 -2.80
N LEU A 33 -1.51 -6.06 -2.63
CA LEU A 33 -0.43 -5.71 -1.72
C LEU A 33 -0.85 -6.03 -0.28
N THR A 34 -0.09 -6.90 0.37
CA THR A 34 -0.36 -7.39 1.72
C THR A 34 0.81 -7.10 2.62
N ASN A 35 0.53 -6.75 3.87
CA ASN A 35 1.54 -6.74 4.91
C ASN A 35 1.15 -7.72 6.02
N PHE A 36 2.11 -8.56 6.42
CA PHE A 36 1.99 -9.39 7.63
C PHE A 36 3.28 -9.25 8.43
N ASN A 37 3.15 -8.90 9.72
CA ASN A 37 4.28 -8.44 10.54
C ASN A 37 5.02 -7.27 9.88
N ASP A 38 6.32 -7.39 9.62
CA ASP A 38 7.16 -6.41 8.95
C ASP A 38 7.30 -6.66 7.44
N THR A 39 6.83 -7.81 6.95
CA THR A 39 7.01 -8.22 5.56
C THR A 39 5.91 -7.67 4.65
N VAL A 40 6.29 -7.28 3.43
CA VAL A 40 5.37 -6.87 2.37
C VAL A 40 5.49 -7.85 1.22
N TYR A 41 4.35 -8.30 0.70
CA TYR A 41 4.28 -9.24 -0.41
C TYR A 41 2.96 -9.05 -1.16
N VAL A 42 2.81 -9.73 -2.29
CA VAL A 42 1.53 -9.83 -3.00
C VAL A 42 0.92 -11.20 -2.77
N GLU A 43 -0.39 -11.25 -2.59
CA GLU A 43 -1.16 -12.50 -2.57
C GLU A 43 -2.47 -12.32 -3.34
N ALA A 44 -3.17 -13.42 -3.66
CA ALA A 44 -4.49 -13.33 -4.26
C ALA A 44 -5.43 -12.46 -3.40
N CYS A 45 -6.10 -11.48 -4.01
CA CYS A 45 -7.06 -10.65 -3.29
C CYS A 45 -8.16 -11.54 -2.67
N SER A 46 -8.44 -11.37 -1.36
CA SER A 46 -9.28 -12.33 -0.64
C SER A 46 -10.76 -12.32 -1.09
N SER A 47 -11.19 -11.33 -1.88
CA SER A 47 -12.50 -11.18 -2.55
C SER A 47 -12.62 -9.72 -3.06
N GLY A 48 -13.82 -9.27 -3.46
CA GLY A 48 -14.06 -7.90 -3.94
C GLY A 48 -13.98 -6.82 -2.85
N ARG A 49 -14.35 -5.59 -3.24
CA ARG A 49 -14.46 -4.42 -2.34
C ARG A 49 -15.14 -4.78 -1.01
N ASP A 50 -14.61 -4.27 0.09
CA ASP A 50 -15.06 -4.48 1.48
C ASP A 50 -14.96 -5.91 2.02
N GLN A 51 -14.53 -6.88 1.22
CA GLN A 51 -14.47 -8.29 1.62
C GLN A 51 -13.03 -8.83 1.71
N THR A 52 -12.02 -8.08 1.26
CA THR A 52 -10.61 -8.47 1.44
C THR A 52 -10.25 -8.58 2.92
N ASN A 53 -9.24 -9.41 3.24
CA ASN A 53 -8.69 -9.41 4.59
C ASN A 53 -8.12 -8.02 4.94
N TRP A 54 -7.96 -7.72 6.23
CA TRP A 54 -7.53 -6.40 6.69
C TRP A 54 -6.03 -6.15 6.44
N TYR A 55 -5.23 -7.20 6.29
CA TYR A 55 -3.81 -7.14 5.94
C TYR A 55 -3.58 -6.68 4.49
N GLN A 56 -4.58 -6.84 3.62
CA GLN A 56 -4.59 -6.38 2.21
C GLN A 56 -5.06 -4.93 2.03
N ARG A 57 -5.32 -4.21 3.13
CA ARG A 57 -5.94 -2.87 3.10
C ARG A 57 -4.99 -1.81 3.62
N TRP A 58 -4.94 -0.67 2.93
CA TRP A 58 -4.02 0.42 3.20
C TRP A 58 -4.75 1.75 3.29
N TYR A 59 -4.44 2.54 4.31
CA TYR A 59 -4.84 3.94 4.34
C TYR A 59 -3.80 4.76 3.57
N GLU A 60 -4.26 5.57 2.63
CA GLU A 60 -3.44 6.52 1.90
C GLU A 60 -3.61 7.92 2.49
N THR A 61 -2.53 8.46 3.05
CA THR A 61 -2.51 9.82 3.59
C THR A 61 -1.61 10.69 2.72
N ASN A 62 -2.15 11.77 2.16
CA ASN A 62 -1.36 12.77 1.46
C ASN A 62 -0.64 13.65 2.48
N THR A 63 0.67 13.80 2.33
CA THR A 63 1.51 14.68 3.15
C THR A 63 2.14 15.75 2.25
N ALA A 64 2.85 16.72 2.84
CA ALA A 64 3.61 17.72 2.09
C ALA A 64 4.79 17.12 1.29
N THR A 65 5.21 15.91 1.60
CA THR A 65 6.43 15.25 1.09
C THR A 65 6.15 14.01 0.25
N GLY A 66 4.89 13.63 0.06
CA GLY A 66 4.48 12.46 -0.71
C GLY A 66 3.25 11.80 -0.12
N TRP A 67 2.98 10.55 -0.48
CA TRP A 67 1.93 9.77 0.16
C TRP A 67 2.51 8.77 1.15
N LYS A 68 1.81 8.60 2.26
CA LYS A 68 2.07 7.59 3.27
C LYS A 68 1.01 6.50 3.16
N LEU A 69 1.46 5.25 3.05
CA LEU A 69 0.61 4.07 3.01
C LEU A 69 0.71 3.36 4.37
N THR A 70 -0.37 3.34 5.13
CA THR A 70 -0.42 2.67 6.44
C THR A 70 -1.29 1.42 6.34
N ASN A 71 -0.74 0.27 6.66
CA ASN A 71 -1.52 -0.96 6.64
C ASN A 71 -2.61 -0.92 7.72
N ARG A 72 -3.84 -1.24 7.33
CA ARG A 72 -5.02 -1.14 8.20
C ARG A 72 -4.97 -2.12 9.37
N GLN A 73 -4.43 -3.32 9.16
CA GLN A 73 -4.39 -4.35 10.19
C GLN A 73 -3.21 -4.17 11.16
N THR A 74 -2.02 -3.86 10.66
CA THR A 74 -0.82 -3.79 11.50
C THR A 74 -0.51 -2.38 12.00
N GLY A 75 -1.09 -1.34 11.39
CA GLY A 75 -0.76 0.06 11.68
C GLY A 75 0.65 0.48 11.23
N ARG A 76 1.36 -0.38 10.50
CA ARG A 76 2.72 -0.12 10.01
C ARG A 76 2.71 0.62 8.68
N VAL A 77 3.74 1.41 8.43
CA VAL A 77 3.90 2.24 7.23
C VAL A 77 4.74 1.52 6.19
N LEU A 78 4.32 1.58 4.92
CA LEU A 78 5.09 1.07 3.79
C LEU A 78 6.39 1.87 3.65
N ASP A 79 7.50 1.14 3.63
CA ASP A 79 8.85 1.67 3.77
C ASP A 79 9.78 0.96 2.79
N SER A 80 10.92 1.57 2.47
CA SER A 80 11.93 1.01 1.61
C SER A 80 13.33 1.43 2.06
N ASN A 81 14.32 0.57 1.91
CA ASN A 81 15.72 0.95 2.07
C ASN A 81 16.41 1.25 0.73
N GLY A 82 15.62 1.45 -0.33
CA GLY A 82 16.09 1.64 -1.71
C GLY A 82 16.39 0.34 -2.47
N SER A 83 16.44 -0.81 -1.79
CA SER A 83 16.60 -2.14 -2.43
C SER A 83 15.42 -3.07 -2.16
N GLU A 84 14.83 -2.96 -0.98
CA GLU A 84 13.72 -3.79 -0.52
C GLU A 84 12.54 -2.91 -0.11
N VAL A 85 11.36 -3.52 -0.08
CA VAL A 85 10.13 -2.91 0.41
C VAL A 85 9.63 -3.73 1.60
N TYR A 86 9.33 -3.05 2.70
CA TYR A 86 8.90 -3.66 3.95
C TYR A 86 7.91 -2.71 4.65
N THR A 87 7.54 -3.00 5.89
CA THR A 87 6.84 -2.02 6.73
C THR A 87 7.57 -1.73 8.03
N GLY A 88 7.49 -0.49 8.48
CA GLY A 88 8.06 0.01 9.73
C GLY A 88 7.04 0.75 10.60
N PRO A 89 7.42 1.17 11.81
CA PRO A 89 6.67 2.21 12.51
C PRO A 89 6.70 3.52 11.70
N ASP A 90 5.76 4.42 11.94
CA ASP A 90 5.77 5.74 11.28
C ASP A 90 6.94 6.59 11.79
N HIS A 91 7.88 6.92 10.90
CA HIS A 91 9.04 7.75 11.19
C HIS A 91 8.79 9.25 10.93
N GLY A 92 7.55 9.63 10.61
CA GLY A 92 7.14 11.00 10.39
C GLY A 92 7.36 11.49 8.96
N ASP A 93 6.82 12.66 8.65
CA ASP A 93 6.72 13.18 7.26
C ASP A 93 8.05 13.58 6.62
N GLY A 94 9.13 13.67 7.41
CA GLY A 94 10.47 13.92 6.89
C GLY A 94 11.20 12.67 6.38
N ASP A 95 10.69 11.47 6.67
CA ASP A 95 11.32 10.23 6.21
C ASP A 95 10.94 9.92 4.76
N ALA A 96 11.86 10.24 3.84
CA ALA A 96 11.66 10.04 2.41
C ALA A 96 11.46 8.56 2.02
N TYR A 97 11.95 7.62 2.82
CA TYR A 97 11.81 6.18 2.55
C TYR A 97 10.39 5.67 2.75
N GLN A 98 9.59 6.41 3.54
CA GLN A 98 8.18 6.11 3.79
C GLN A 98 7.24 6.99 2.94
N ARG A 99 7.75 7.67 1.91
CA ARG A 99 6.96 8.60 1.06
C ARG A 99 7.01 8.17 -0.40
N TRP A 100 5.82 8.06 -0.99
CA TRP A 100 5.59 7.50 -2.32
C TRP A 100 4.99 8.54 -3.27
N HIS A 101 5.36 8.49 -4.56
CA HIS A 101 5.01 9.46 -5.60
C HIS A 101 4.54 8.77 -6.88
#